data_AF-A0A4V2SBJ5-F1
#
_entry.id   AF-A0A4V2SBJ5-F1
#
_cell.length_a   1.000
_cell.length_b   1.000
_cell.length_c   1.000
_cell.angle_alpha   90.00
_cell.angle_beta   90.00
_cell.angle_gamma   90.00
#
_symmetry.space_group_name_H-M   'P 1'
#
loop_
_entity.id
_entity.type
_entity.pdbx_description
1 polymer ?
#
loop_
_entity_poly.entity_id
_entity_poly.type
_entity_poly.pdbx_seq_one_letter_code
_entity_poly.pdbx_strand_id
1 'polypeptide(L)'
;MRKDIARVANLQREYTSENTPAMKERGELIRQTLPALFRGAWPALTAQMGEFAGTLAVHGKDGIGRKTESPWVRFHCRGRSPKATDGYYVVIHFSRDGHSVYVTLGCSSSTWDAESGDLRTTSDDELDARILWMLQELEEAGADVSGFPDRIELGASAALPKSFERATALARAFDPENLDEQSFLDSISEALGLLAIIYASVDRGRNLKAREIDLSAIEAIANPTRRTAASRQGFALTGDERRAVELCAMAVARRQLELEGYVVEDTLRASHMTSLRSATATRSKSRLRGRPVPSWTQY
;
A
#
# COMPACT_ATOMS: atom_id res chain seq x y z
N MET A 1 18.63 17.91 6.51
CA MET A 1 17.49 17.07 6.90
C MET A 1 17.86 16.01 7.94
N ARG A 2 19.02 15.35 7.78
CA ARG A 2 19.51 14.27 8.67
C ARG A 2 19.41 14.58 10.16
N LYS A 3 19.87 15.77 10.58
CA LYS A 3 19.88 16.19 11.99
C LYS A 3 18.47 16.23 12.59
N ASP A 4 17.48 16.69 11.82
CA ASP A 4 16.09 16.79 12.28
C ASP A 4 15.44 15.41 12.38
N ILE A 5 15.72 14.50 11.44
CA ILE A 5 15.26 13.10 11.51
C ILE A 5 15.86 12.40 12.74
N ALA A 6 17.17 12.53 12.95
CA ALA A 6 17.85 12.01 14.13
C ALA A 6 17.28 12.62 15.43
N ARG A 7 16.94 13.91 15.43
CA ARG A 7 16.34 14.58 16.58
C ARG A 7 14.95 14.03 16.90
N VAL A 8 14.10 13.82 15.88
CA VAL A 8 12.79 13.17 16.08
C VAL A 8 12.95 11.78 16.67
N ALA A 9 13.86 10.97 16.12
CA ALA A 9 14.14 9.62 16.62
C ALA A 9 14.65 9.60 18.07
N ASN A 10 15.51 10.54 18.44
CA ASN A 10 15.95 10.69 19.83
C ASN A 10 14.80 11.08 20.78
N LEU A 11 13.97 12.06 20.38
CA LEU A 11 12.80 12.46 21.18
C LEU A 11 11.77 11.31 21.28
N GLN A 12 11.73 10.44 20.29
CA GLN A 12 10.84 9.27 20.26
C GLN A 12 11.19 8.25 21.36
N ARG A 13 12.46 8.13 21.75
CA ARG A 13 12.91 7.33 22.91
C ARG A 13 12.29 7.84 24.22
N GLU A 14 12.05 9.15 24.30
CA GLU A 14 11.43 9.83 25.44
C GLU A 14 9.89 9.90 25.35
N TYR A 15 9.26 9.17 24.41
CA TYR A 15 7.83 9.30 24.19
C TYR A 15 7.02 9.08 25.46
N THR A 16 6.12 10.03 25.66
CA THR A 16 4.94 9.89 26.50
C THR A 16 3.75 10.40 25.71
N SER A 17 2.55 9.92 26.05
CA SER A 17 1.32 10.43 25.44
C SER A 17 0.96 11.87 25.87
N GLU A 18 1.68 12.44 26.83
CA GLU A 18 1.47 13.78 27.36
C GLU A 18 2.28 14.85 26.62
N ASN A 19 1.88 16.10 26.74
CA ASN A 19 2.51 17.21 26.02
C ASN A 19 3.69 17.80 26.79
N THR A 20 4.69 16.97 27.11
CA THR A 20 5.96 17.38 27.72
C THR A 20 6.76 18.30 26.79
N PRO A 21 7.77 19.05 27.28
CA PRO A 21 8.65 19.85 26.42
C PRO A 21 9.26 19.05 25.25
N ALA A 22 9.76 17.84 25.51
CA ALA A 22 10.29 16.94 24.49
C ALA A 22 9.23 16.57 23.42
N MET A 23 7.99 16.27 23.84
CA MET A 23 6.90 15.94 22.93
C MET A 23 6.36 17.16 22.16
N LYS A 24 6.48 18.37 22.72
CA LYS A 24 6.18 19.61 21.99
C LYS A 24 7.18 19.80 20.86
N GLU A 25 8.47 19.68 21.15
CA GLU A 25 9.55 19.78 20.17
C GLU A 25 9.39 18.73 19.05
N ARG A 26 9.15 17.46 19.41
CA ARG A 26 8.87 16.39 18.42
C ARG A 26 7.70 16.76 17.52
N GLY A 27 6.63 17.30 18.11
CA GLY A 27 5.45 17.73 17.38
C GLY A 27 5.69 18.93 16.46
N GLU A 28 6.61 19.83 16.79
CA GLU A 28 7.02 20.94 15.91
C GLU A 28 7.85 20.42 14.74
N LEU A 29 8.83 19.55 15.02
CA LEU A 29 9.66 18.91 14.00
C LEU A 29 8.80 18.15 12.98
N ILE A 30 7.87 17.33 13.45
CA ILE A 30 6.99 16.51 12.61
C ILE A 30 6.01 17.37 11.80
N ARG A 31 5.34 18.35 12.44
CA ARG A 31 4.24 19.09 11.79
C ARG A 31 4.71 20.25 10.91
N GLN A 32 5.89 20.79 11.17
CA GLN A 32 6.36 22.03 10.55
C GLN A 32 7.73 21.86 9.89
N THR A 33 8.75 21.48 10.67
CA THR A 33 10.14 21.48 10.19
C THR A 33 10.37 20.47 9.08
N LEU A 34 10.04 19.19 9.29
CA LEU A 34 10.23 18.16 8.27
C LEU A 34 9.41 18.45 6.99
N PRO A 35 8.10 18.78 7.05
CA PRO A 35 7.35 19.19 5.86
C PRO A 35 7.95 20.41 5.13
N ALA A 36 8.56 21.36 5.83
CA ALA A 36 9.25 22.49 5.18
C ALA A 36 10.53 22.03 4.47
N LEU A 37 11.34 21.19 5.11
CA LEU A 37 12.56 20.63 4.52
C LEU A 37 12.25 19.80 3.27
N PHE A 38 11.23 18.94 3.33
CA PHE A 38 10.81 18.15 2.18
C PHE A 38 10.31 19.01 1.02
N ARG A 39 9.55 20.08 1.29
CA ARG A 39 9.16 21.05 0.24
C ARG A 39 10.37 21.74 -0.39
N GLY A 40 11.42 22.01 0.39
CA GLY A 40 12.70 22.51 -0.14
C GLY A 40 13.39 21.53 -1.09
N ALA A 41 13.13 20.24 -0.94
CA ALA A 41 13.68 19.16 -1.77
C ALA A 41 12.75 18.74 -2.94
N TRP A 42 11.68 19.49 -3.24
CA TRP A 42 10.72 19.14 -4.29
C TRP A 42 11.31 18.73 -5.63
N PRO A 43 12.28 19.48 -6.21
CA PRO A 43 12.85 19.09 -7.50
C PRO A 43 13.45 17.67 -7.52
N ALA A 44 14.05 17.23 -6.41
CA ALA A 44 14.60 15.87 -6.29
C ALA A 44 13.49 14.83 -6.04
N LEU A 45 12.49 15.17 -5.23
CA LEU A 45 11.42 14.25 -4.83
C LEU A 45 10.37 14.01 -5.93
N THR A 46 10.14 14.98 -6.82
CA THR A 46 9.08 14.88 -7.83
C THR A 46 9.55 14.40 -9.20
N ALA A 47 10.84 14.09 -9.36
CA ALA A 47 11.45 13.71 -10.64
C ALA A 47 10.73 12.54 -11.32
N GLN A 48 10.20 11.59 -10.55
CA GLN A 48 9.53 10.39 -11.06
C GLN A 48 7.99 10.49 -11.06
N MET A 49 7.41 11.62 -10.63
CA MET A 49 5.96 11.73 -10.44
C MET A 49 5.17 12.15 -11.67
N GLY A 50 5.84 12.59 -12.74
CA GLY A 50 5.18 13.04 -13.97
C GLY A 50 4.07 14.08 -13.71
N GLU A 51 2.88 13.84 -14.24
CA GLU A 51 1.73 14.75 -14.13
C GLU A 51 1.25 15.01 -12.69
N PHE A 52 1.57 14.12 -11.75
CA PHE A 52 1.11 14.24 -10.36
C PHE A 52 1.96 15.23 -9.55
N ALA A 53 3.17 15.54 -10.00
CA ALA A 53 4.15 16.39 -9.30
C ALA A 53 3.56 17.75 -8.86
N GLY A 54 2.78 18.40 -9.74
CA GLY A 54 2.19 19.72 -9.48
C GLY A 54 1.14 19.74 -8.36
N THR A 55 0.64 18.58 -7.95
CA THR A 55 -0.39 18.45 -6.91
C THR A 55 0.11 17.77 -5.63
N LEU A 56 1.41 17.44 -5.58
CA LEU A 56 2.02 16.80 -4.42
C LEU A 56 1.97 17.73 -3.21
N ALA A 57 1.58 17.18 -2.08
CA ALA A 57 1.53 17.84 -0.80
C ALA A 57 2.16 16.95 0.28
N VAL A 58 2.77 17.60 1.27
CA VAL A 58 3.38 16.96 2.44
C VAL A 58 2.81 17.56 3.72
N HIS A 59 2.52 16.73 4.70
CA HIS A 59 2.12 17.15 6.05
C HIS A 59 2.48 16.08 7.06
N GLY A 60 2.75 16.49 8.30
CA GLY A 60 3.06 15.55 9.38
C GLY A 60 2.02 15.56 10.48
N LYS A 61 1.96 14.46 11.24
CA LYS A 61 1.05 14.30 12.37
C LYS A 61 1.77 13.63 13.54
N ASP A 62 1.52 14.19 14.71
CA ASP A 62 2.10 13.77 16.00
C ASP A 62 0.98 13.48 17.04
N GLY A 63 -0.18 13.04 16.55
CA GLY A 63 -1.40 12.84 17.34
C GLY A 63 -2.40 14.01 17.28
N ILE A 64 -3.62 13.78 17.77
CA ILE A 64 -4.67 14.80 17.99
C ILE A 64 -5.03 14.74 19.48
N GLY A 65 -4.84 15.83 20.19
CA GLY A 65 -4.95 15.84 21.66
C GLY A 65 -3.73 15.18 22.31
N ARG A 66 -3.77 13.86 22.50
CA ARG A 66 -2.64 13.08 23.03
C ARG A 66 -1.59 12.82 21.96
N LYS A 67 -0.36 12.63 22.40
CA LYS A 67 0.79 12.32 21.54
C LYS A 67 0.75 10.86 21.09
N THR A 68 1.02 10.65 19.80
CA THR A 68 1.03 9.31 19.19
C THR A 68 2.34 8.56 19.47
N GLU A 69 2.25 7.24 19.61
CA GLU A 69 3.41 6.35 19.75
C GLU A 69 4.27 6.29 18.49
N SER A 70 3.69 6.49 17.32
CA SER A 70 4.40 6.54 16.04
C SER A 70 3.97 7.80 15.27
N PRO A 71 4.77 8.88 15.32
CA PRO A 71 4.53 10.07 14.51
C PRO A 71 4.96 9.81 13.08
N TRP A 72 4.42 10.60 12.16
CA TRP A 72 4.65 10.38 10.74
C TRP A 72 4.59 11.65 9.90
N VAL A 73 5.16 11.58 8.70
CA VAL A 73 5.06 12.60 7.64
C VAL A 73 4.57 11.95 6.36
N ARG A 74 3.45 12.42 5.80
CA ARG A 74 2.80 11.82 4.63
C ARG A 74 2.90 12.73 3.41
N PHE A 75 3.28 12.12 2.29
CA PHE A 75 3.21 12.66 0.93
C PHE A 75 1.98 12.13 0.20
N HIS A 76 1.24 13.01 -0.46
CA HIS A 76 0.02 12.66 -1.17
C HIS A 76 -0.34 13.71 -2.24
N CYS A 77 -1.11 13.31 -3.25
CA CYS A 77 -1.70 14.26 -4.20
C CYS A 77 -3.09 14.69 -3.76
N ARG A 78 -3.34 16.00 -3.69
CA ARG A 78 -4.60 16.58 -3.13
C ARG A 78 -5.87 16.04 -3.80
N GLY A 79 -5.82 15.79 -5.11
CA GLY A 79 -6.97 15.28 -5.87
C GLY A 79 -7.21 13.78 -5.78
N ARG A 80 -6.28 13.01 -5.18
CA ARG A 80 -6.31 11.53 -5.18
C ARG A 80 -6.35 10.93 -3.78
N SER A 81 -5.71 11.59 -2.82
CA SER A 81 -5.72 11.19 -1.41
C SER A 81 -5.86 12.42 -0.50
N PRO A 82 -6.99 13.14 -0.57
CA PRO A 82 -7.17 14.42 0.13
C PRO A 82 -7.09 14.29 1.67
N LYS A 83 -7.36 13.09 2.21
CA LYS A 83 -7.40 12.80 3.65
C LYS A 83 -6.50 11.61 3.99
N ALA A 84 -6.10 11.49 5.26
CA ALA A 84 -5.31 10.33 5.74
C ALA A 84 -6.10 9.03 5.71
N THR A 85 -7.42 9.16 5.73
CA THR A 85 -8.37 8.06 5.72
C THR A 85 -8.78 7.66 4.31
N ASP A 86 -8.17 8.25 3.28
CA ASP A 86 -8.63 8.04 1.91
C ASP A 86 -7.47 8.04 0.91
N GLY A 87 -7.37 6.96 0.15
CA GLY A 87 -6.41 6.77 -0.92
C GLY A 87 -5.07 6.16 -0.52
N TYR A 88 -4.11 6.33 -1.42
CA TYR A 88 -2.75 5.79 -1.36
C TYR A 88 -1.75 6.91 -1.15
N TYR A 89 -0.64 6.60 -0.48
CA TYR A 89 0.33 7.62 -0.10
C TYR A 89 1.69 7.05 0.25
N VAL A 90 2.70 7.92 0.23
CA VAL A 90 4.02 7.64 0.79
C VAL A 90 4.11 8.23 2.19
N VAL A 91 4.63 7.48 3.16
CA VAL A 91 4.74 7.93 4.55
C VAL A 91 6.13 7.67 5.11
N ILE A 92 6.65 8.67 5.81
CA ILE A 92 7.80 8.56 6.69
C ILE A 92 7.29 8.21 8.08
N HIS A 93 7.55 6.99 8.53
CA HIS A 93 7.19 6.53 9.86
C HIS A 93 8.39 6.50 10.79
N PHE A 94 8.19 6.93 12.04
CA PHE A 94 9.16 6.73 13.10
C PHE A 94 8.71 5.57 13.99
N SER A 95 9.60 4.60 14.18
CA SER A 95 9.43 3.51 15.15
C SER A 95 9.25 4.06 16.56
N ARG A 96 8.50 3.36 17.41
CA ARG A 96 8.21 3.76 18.79
C ARG A 96 9.47 3.92 19.61
N ASP A 97 10.47 3.08 19.42
CA ASP A 97 11.74 3.10 20.14
C ASP A 97 12.77 4.07 19.54
N GLY A 98 12.48 4.65 18.36
CA GLY A 98 13.35 5.61 17.69
C GLY A 98 14.60 4.99 17.08
N HIS A 99 14.68 3.68 16.87
CA HIS A 99 15.83 3.04 16.21
C HIS A 99 15.71 2.99 14.69
N SER A 100 14.50 3.16 14.16
CA SER A 100 14.24 3.11 12.72
C SER A 100 13.32 4.23 12.26
N VAL A 101 13.66 4.77 11.09
CA VAL A 101 12.76 5.59 10.28
C VAL A 101 12.49 4.86 8.97
N TYR A 102 11.24 4.77 8.57
CA TYR A 102 10.82 4.02 7.39
C TYR A 102 10.32 4.95 6.31
N VAL A 103 10.73 4.71 5.05
CA VAL A 103 10.00 5.20 3.87
C VAL A 103 9.05 4.08 3.45
N THR A 104 7.76 4.40 3.38
CA THR A 104 6.72 3.40 3.12
C THR A 104 5.77 3.84 2.00
N LEU A 105 5.26 2.88 1.24
CA LEU A 105 4.15 3.05 0.32
C LEU A 105 2.98 2.19 0.79
N GLY A 106 1.81 2.78 0.95
CA GLY A 106 0.65 2.10 1.50
C GLY A 106 -0.67 2.79 1.21
N CYS A 107 -1.71 2.33 1.90
CA CYS A 107 -3.08 2.83 1.79
C CYS A 107 -3.65 3.30 3.13
N SER A 108 -4.83 3.93 3.09
CA SER A 108 -5.54 4.28 4.32
C SER A 108 -5.93 3.06 5.15
N SER A 109 -5.61 3.10 6.45
CA SER A 109 -5.97 2.09 7.45
C SER A 109 -7.29 2.39 8.19
N SER A 110 -7.94 3.50 7.83
CA SER A 110 -9.21 3.91 8.41
C SER A 110 -10.03 4.63 7.36
N THR A 111 -11.35 4.49 7.43
CA THR A 111 -12.33 5.16 6.55
C THR A 111 -13.27 6.00 7.41
N TRP A 112 -13.70 7.15 6.88
CA TRP A 112 -14.76 7.92 7.52
C TRP A 112 -16.10 7.24 7.22
N ASP A 113 -16.83 6.87 8.26
CA ASP A 113 -18.17 6.31 8.14
C ASP A 113 -19.17 7.47 8.25
N ALA A 114 -19.83 7.79 7.13
CA ALA A 114 -20.74 8.92 7.05
C ALA A 114 -22.07 8.67 7.79
N GLU A 115 -22.44 7.41 8.05
CA GLU A 115 -23.67 7.05 8.75
C GLU A 115 -23.50 7.15 10.27
N SER A 116 -22.36 6.71 10.79
CA SER A 116 -22.02 6.83 12.21
C SER A 116 -21.40 8.18 12.57
N GLY A 117 -20.87 8.92 11.59
CA GLY A 117 -20.16 10.18 11.83
C GLY A 117 -18.81 10.00 12.51
N ASP A 118 -18.23 8.80 12.42
CA ASP A 118 -17.02 8.40 13.14
C ASP A 118 -15.98 7.72 12.24
N LEU A 119 -14.74 7.62 12.75
CA LEU A 119 -13.66 6.93 12.06
C LEU A 119 -13.81 5.41 12.25
N ARG A 120 -14.08 4.67 11.18
CA ARG A 120 -14.06 3.21 11.21
C ARG A 120 -12.67 2.73 10.81
N THR A 121 -12.11 1.80 11.59
CA THR A 121 -10.92 1.06 11.14
C THR A 121 -11.35 0.20 9.96
N THR A 122 -10.58 0.26 8.87
CA THR A 122 -10.80 -0.60 7.69
C THR A 122 -10.59 -2.05 8.12
N SER A 123 -11.43 -2.96 7.65
CA SER A 123 -11.27 -4.36 8.07
C SER A 123 -9.95 -4.91 7.56
N ASP A 124 -9.43 -5.92 8.26
CA ASP A 124 -8.22 -6.62 7.89
C ASP A 124 -8.27 -7.15 6.44
N ASP A 125 -9.39 -7.76 6.04
CA ASP A 125 -9.60 -8.28 4.68
C ASP A 125 -9.63 -7.17 3.63
N GLU A 126 -10.22 -6.01 3.95
CA GLU A 126 -10.26 -4.86 3.04
C GLU A 126 -8.87 -4.24 2.85
N LEU A 127 -8.04 -4.21 3.90
CA LEU A 127 -6.65 -3.75 3.79
C LEU A 127 -5.82 -4.71 2.95
N ASP A 128 -5.92 -6.00 3.23
CA ASP A 128 -5.16 -7.02 2.49
C ASP A 128 -5.51 -6.98 1.00
N ALA A 129 -6.80 -6.80 0.66
CA ALA A 129 -7.24 -6.65 -0.73
C ALA A 129 -6.68 -5.39 -1.41
N ARG A 130 -6.62 -4.25 -0.72
CA ARG A 130 -6.04 -3.00 -1.25
C ARG A 130 -4.54 -3.13 -1.48
N ILE A 131 -3.82 -3.69 -0.52
CA ILE A 131 -2.38 -3.92 -0.61
C ILE A 131 -2.05 -4.86 -1.77
N LEU A 132 -2.82 -5.94 -1.91
CA LEU A 132 -2.65 -6.85 -3.02
C LEU A 132 -2.87 -6.16 -4.37
N TRP A 133 -3.97 -5.41 -4.50
CA TRP A 133 -4.25 -4.68 -5.73
C TRP A 133 -3.09 -3.72 -6.07
N MET A 134 -2.54 -2.99 -5.09
CA MET A 134 -1.38 -2.13 -5.33
C MET A 134 -0.19 -2.92 -5.88
N LEU A 135 0.14 -4.06 -5.27
CA LEU A 135 1.26 -4.88 -5.71
C LEU A 135 1.05 -5.44 -7.13
N GLN A 136 -0.18 -5.83 -7.47
CA GLN A 136 -0.53 -6.29 -8.83
C GLN A 136 -0.37 -5.17 -9.85
N GLU A 137 -0.83 -3.96 -9.57
CA GLU A 137 -0.68 -2.83 -10.49
C GLU A 137 0.80 -2.46 -10.72
N LEU A 138 1.64 -2.57 -9.69
CA LEU A 138 3.08 -2.35 -9.81
C LEU A 138 3.73 -3.48 -10.64
N GLU A 139 3.35 -4.73 -10.41
CA GLU A 139 3.85 -5.88 -11.18
C GLU A 139 3.44 -5.79 -12.66
N GLU A 140 2.18 -5.46 -12.96
CA GLU A 140 1.67 -5.30 -14.32
C GLU A 140 2.36 -4.13 -15.06
N ALA A 141 2.72 -3.08 -14.34
CA ALA A 141 3.51 -1.97 -14.88
C ALA A 141 5.01 -2.31 -15.05
N GLY A 142 5.46 -3.48 -14.58
CA GLY A 142 6.88 -3.86 -14.59
C GLY A 142 7.73 -2.98 -13.69
N ALA A 143 7.16 -2.42 -12.62
CA ALA A 143 7.86 -1.54 -11.70
C ALA A 143 8.91 -2.30 -10.88
N ASP A 144 10.08 -1.69 -10.71
CA ASP A 144 11.08 -2.20 -9.77
C ASP A 144 10.69 -1.80 -8.34
N VAL A 145 10.51 -2.80 -7.48
CA VAL A 145 10.20 -2.62 -6.05
C VAL A 145 11.33 -3.10 -5.14
N SER A 146 12.47 -3.50 -5.72
CA SER A 146 13.61 -4.06 -4.98
C SER A 146 14.26 -3.05 -4.02
N GLY A 147 14.04 -1.75 -4.24
CA GLY A 147 14.43 -0.68 -3.32
C GLY A 147 13.70 -0.70 -1.96
N PHE A 148 12.66 -1.53 -1.79
CA PHE A 148 11.85 -1.63 -0.57
C PHE A 148 11.80 -3.06 -0.01
N PRO A 149 12.94 -3.59 0.47
CA PRO A 149 13.05 -4.98 0.91
C PRO A 149 12.46 -5.25 2.29
N ASP A 150 12.20 -4.20 3.08
CA ASP A 150 11.95 -4.32 4.50
C ASP A 150 10.46 -4.52 4.81
N ARG A 151 10.20 -5.00 6.03
CA ARG A 151 8.89 -4.93 6.64
C ARG A 151 8.87 -3.77 7.64
N ILE A 152 7.78 -3.01 7.64
CA ILE A 152 7.60 -1.97 8.65
C ILE A 152 7.34 -2.62 10.02
N GLU A 153 8.15 -2.23 11.01
CA GLU A 153 7.98 -2.62 12.40
C GLU A 153 8.08 -1.36 13.27
N LEU A 154 6.93 -0.86 13.71
CA LEU A 154 6.83 0.37 14.50
C LEU A 154 7.00 0.09 15.99
N GLY A 155 6.86 -1.15 16.45
CA GLY A 155 7.02 -1.50 17.87
C GLY A 155 6.01 -0.79 18.79
N ALA A 156 4.88 -0.34 18.24
CA ALA A 156 3.85 0.38 18.97
C ALA A 156 2.89 -0.60 19.66
N SER A 157 2.42 -0.21 20.85
CA SER A 157 1.44 -0.96 21.63
C SER A 157 0.01 -0.64 21.19
N ALA A 158 -0.22 0.62 20.80
CA ALA A 158 -1.53 1.13 20.42
C ALA A 158 -2.04 0.55 19.09
N ALA A 159 -3.34 0.32 19.00
CA ALA A 159 -3.99 -0.29 17.83
C ALA A 159 -3.84 0.54 16.53
N LEU A 160 -3.87 1.87 16.64
CA LEU A 160 -3.79 2.75 15.47
C LEU A 160 -2.42 2.66 14.77
N PRO A 161 -1.27 2.81 15.45
CA PRO A 161 0.03 2.52 14.85
C PRO A 161 0.16 1.12 14.25
N LYS A 162 -0.39 0.08 14.89
CA LYS A 162 -0.37 -1.29 14.34
C LYS A 162 -1.13 -1.41 13.03
N SER A 163 -2.21 -0.64 12.84
CA SER A 163 -2.92 -0.64 11.56
C SER A 163 -2.11 -0.02 10.42
N PHE A 164 -1.13 0.84 10.72
CA PHE A 164 -0.20 1.35 9.71
C PHE A 164 0.73 0.26 9.19
N GLU A 165 1.18 -0.64 10.06
CA GLU A 165 2.04 -1.76 9.67
C GLU A 165 1.34 -2.66 8.65
N ARG A 166 0.05 -2.94 8.86
CA ARG A 166 -0.75 -3.75 7.95
C ARG A 166 -1.12 -3.02 6.65
N ALA A 167 -1.36 -1.71 6.73
CA ALA A 167 -1.71 -0.89 5.57
C ALA A 167 -0.48 -0.47 4.73
N THR A 168 0.68 -1.08 4.95
CA THR A 168 1.92 -0.83 4.22
C THR A 168 2.20 -1.96 3.23
N ALA A 169 2.38 -1.62 1.96
CA ALA A 169 2.69 -2.57 0.90
C ALA A 169 4.21 -2.76 0.76
N LEU A 170 4.95 -1.65 0.75
CA LEU A 170 6.39 -1.59 0.57
C LEU A 170 7.01 -0.73 1.67
N ALA A 171 8.16 -1.15 2.19
CA ALA A 171 8.90 -0.40 3.19
C ALA A 171 10.41 -0.51 2.97
N ARG A 172 11.11 0.58 3.31
CA ARG A 172 12.56 0.62 3.44
C ARG A 172 12.93 1.27 4.76
N ALA A 173 13.74 0.59 5.56
CA ALA A 173 14.21 1.06 6.85
C ALA A 173 15.51 1.85 6.72
N PHE A 174 15.67 2.85 7.56
CA PHE A 174 16.88 3.62 7.72
C PHE A 174 17.21 3.78 9.20
N ASP A 175 18.50 3.72 9.52
CA ASP A 175 19.02 4.11 10.83
C ASP A 175 19.04 5.65 10.90
N PRO A 176 18.25 6.29 11.78
CA PRO A 176 18.21 7.73 11.89
C PRO A 176 19.53 8.36 12.38
N GLU A 177 20.39 7.63 13.08
CA GLU A 177 21.70 8.13 13.56
C GLU A 177 22.74 8.17 12.43
N ASN A 178 22.69 7.18 11.51
CA ASN A 178 23.62 7.03 10.40
C ASN A 178 22.99 7.29 9.02
N LEU A 179 21.88 8.02 8.98
CA LEU A 179 21.12 8.28 7.76
C LEU A 179 21.95 9.04 6.73
N ASP A 180 22.10 8.45 5.54
CA ASP A 180 22.56 9.16 4.35
C ASP A 180 21.40 9.96 3.73
N GLU A 181 21.56 11.28 3.65
CA GLU A 181 20.48 12.18 3.26
C GLU A 181 20.10 12.00 1.78
N GLN A 182 21.07 11.68 0.92
CA GLN A 182 20.82 11.45 -0.50
C GLN A 182 20.05 10.14 -0.72
N SER A 183 20.55 9.02 -0.18
CA SER A 183 19.86 7.73 -0.28
C SER A 183 18.45 7.77 0.30
N PHE A 184 18.22 8.56 1.35
CA PHE A 184 16.89 8.74 1.93
C PHE A 184 15.95 9.50 0.98
N LEU A 185 16.41 10.61 0.40
CA LEU A 185 15.63 11.37 -0.58
C LEU A 185 15.36 10.56 -1.86
N ASP A 186 16.34 9.78 -2.31
CA ASP A 186 16.20 8.90 -3.48
C ASP A 186 15.13 7.84 -3.23
N SER A 187 15.11 7.23 -2.04
CA SER A 187 14.07 6.26 -1.67
C SER A 187 12.67 6.89 -1.60
N ILE A 188 12.56 8.16 -1.15
CA ILE A 188 11.28 8.88 -1.19
C ILE A 188 10.87 9.15 -2.65
N SER A 189 11.80 9.59 -3.50
CA SER A 189 11.55 9.86 -4.93
C SER A 189 11.09 8.60 -5.66
N GLU A 190 11.75 7.46 -5.40
CA GLU A 190 11.38 6.14 -5.91
C GLU A 190 9.97 5.74 -5.44
N ALA A 191 9.67 5.86 -4.14
CA ALA A 191 8.34 5.57 -3.60
C ALA A 191 7.25 6.45 -4.23
N LEU A 192 7.57 7.72 -4.51
CA LEU A 192 6.66 8.66 -5.19
C LEU A 192 6.46 8.31 -6.67
N GLY A 193 7.47 7.77 -7.35
CA GLY A 193 7.34 7.19 -8.68
C GLY A 193 6.39 5.99 -8.69
N LEU A 194 6.53 5.07 -7.73
CA LEU A 194 5.61 3.95 -7.57
C LEU A 194 4.19 4.43 -7.24
N LEU A 195 4.04 5.45 -6.39
CA LEU A 195 2.75 6.07 -6.09
C LEU A 195 2.08 6.68 -7.34
N ALA A 196 2.86 7.24 -8.26
CA ALA A 196 2.35 7.75 -9.53
C ALA A 196 1.72 6.65 -10.39
N ILE A 197 2.34 5.46 -10.45
CA ILE A 197 1.77 4.29 -11.14
C ILE A 197 0.42 3.92 -10.52
N ILE A 198 0.36 3.81 -9.19
CA ILE A 198 -0.88 3.51 -8.47
C ILE A 198 -1.96 4.55 -8.78
N TYR A 199 -1.63 5.83 -8.74
CA TYR A 199 -2.56 6.90 -9.07
C TYR A 199 -3.08 6.85 -10.51
N ALA A 200 -2.22 6.55 -11.48
CA ALA A 200 -2.63 6.34 -12.86
C ALA A 200 -3.59 5.14 -12.97
N SER A 201 -3.36 4.05 -12.24
CA SER A 201 -4.28 2.90 -12.18
C SER A 201 -5.62 3.24 -11.54
N VAL A 202 -5.64 3.99 -10.43
CA VAL A 202 -6.89 4.47 -9.83
C VAL A 202 -7.67 5.35 -10.82
N ASP A 203 -6.99 6.24 -11.54
CA ASP A 203 -7.64 7.11 -12.53
C ASP A 203 -8.18 6.30 -13.71
N ARG A 204 -7.45 5.29 -14.19
CA ARG A 204 -7.96 4.35 -15.19
C ARG A 204 -9.19 3.62 -14.67
N GLY A 205 -9.18 3.09 -13.46
CA GLY A 205 -10.33 2.40 -12.85
C GLY A 205 -11.54 3.32 -12.62
N ARG A 206 -11.31 4.56 -12.18
CA ARG A 206 -12.38 5.59 -12.07
C ARG A 206 -12.93 5.97 -13.43
N ASN A 207 -12.07 6.13 -14.43
CA ASN A 207 -12.48 6.41 -15.80
C ASN A 207 -13.17 5.22 -16.45
N LEU A 208 -12.81 3.98 -16.13
CA LEU A 208 -13.52 2.79 -16.57
C LEU A 208 -14.93 2.77 -15.96
N LYS A 209 -15.06 2.96 -14.64
CA LYS A 209 -16.37 3.09 -13.99
C LYS A 209 -17.18 4.28 -14.55
N ALA A 210 -16.55 5.42 -14.83
CA ALA A 210 -17.21 6.59 -15.41
C ALA A 210 -17.58 6.42 -16.90
N ARG A 211 -16.80 5.64 -17.68
CA ARG A 211 -17.10 5.27 -19.07
C ARG A 211 -18.12 4.14 -19.16
N GLU A 212 -18.13 3.24 -18.17
CA GLU A 212 -19.21 2.27 -17.94
C GLU A 212 -20.46 2.98 -17.40
N ILE A 213 -20.35 4.19 -16.84
CA ILE A 213 -21.48 5.14 -16.69
C ILE A 213 -21.77 5.85 -18.04
N ASP A 214 -21.70 5.09 -19.13
CA ASP A 214 -22.54 5.24 -20.32
C ASP A 214 -23.41 3.97 -20.52
N LEU A 215 -23.54 3.15 -19.46
CA LEU A 215 -24.50 2.03 -19.35
C LEU A 215 -25.86 2.48 -18.81
N SER A 216 -26.05 3.74 -18.40
CA SER A 216 -27.39 4.26 -18.11
C SER A 216 -28.28 4.31 -19.37
N ALA A 217 -27.66 4.34 -20.57
CA ALA A 217 -28.33 4.10 -21.84
C ALA A 217 -28.76 2.62 -22.03
N ILE A 218 -28.13 1.68 -21.30
CA ILE A 218 -28.43 0.23 -21.30
C ILE A 218 -29.36 -0.16 -20.12
N GLU A 219 -29.36 0.57 -19.00
CA GLU A 219 -30.33 0.38 -17.90
C GLU A 219 -31.77 0.72 -18.33
N ALA A 220 -31.97 1.55 -19.37
CA ALA A 220 -33.27 1.73 -20.01
C ALA A 220 -33.76 0.47 -20.76
N ILE A 221 -32.86 -0.44 -21.13
CA ILE A 221 -33.15 -1.72 -21.80
C ILE A 221 -33.37 -2.84 -20.76
N ALA A 222 -32.80 -2.72 -19.57
CA ALA A 222 -32.81 -3.74 -18.50
C ALA A 222 -33.86 -3.53 -17.40
N ASN A 223 -34.98 -2.85 -17.70
CA ASN A 223 -36.03 -2.52 -16.73
C ASN A 223 -36.66 -3.79 -16.07
N PRO A 224 -36.64 -3.93 -14.72
CA PRO A 224 -37.11 -5.11 -13.99
C PRO A 224 -38.63 -5.30 -13.89
N THR A 225 -39.45 -4.46 -14.54
CA THR A 225 -40.91 -4.71 -14.59
C THR A 225 -41.29 -5.88 -15.50
N ARG A 226 -40.33 -6.53 -16.15
CA ARG A 226 -40.58 -7.74 -16.93
C ARG A 226 -40.71 -8.96 -16.01
N ARG A 227 -41.95 -9.32 -15.67
CA ARG A 227 -42.28 -10.55 -14.95
C ARG A 227 -41.81 -11.78 -15.74
N THR A 228 -40.91 -12.57 -15.18
CA THR A 228 -40.76 -13.99 -15.54
C THR A 228 -40.65 -14.85 -14.29
N ALA A 229 -41.35 -15.97 -14.35
CA ALA A 229 -41.59 -16.86 -13.23
C ALA A 229 -40.38 -17.77 -12.95
N ALA A 230 -40.24 -18.16 -11.68
CA ALA A 230 -39.43 -19.25 -11.12
C ALA A 230 -38.05 -18.92 -10.51
N SER A 231 -38.02 -19.06 -9.17
CA SER A 231 -36.97 -19.52 -8.24
C SER A 231 -35.49 -19.66 -8.69
N ARG A 232 -34.55 -19.08 -7.91
CA ARG A 232 -33.64 -19.78 -6.95
C ARG A 232 -32.42 -18.92 -6.54
N GLN A 233 -32.18 -18.91 -5.22
CA GLN A 233 -30.93 -18.94 -4.43
C GLN A 233 -29.55 -18.71 -5.12
N GLY A 234 -28.79 -17.74 -4.57
CA GLY A 234 -27.31 -17.66 -4.66
C GLY A 234 -26.77 -16.42 -5.39
N PHE A 235 -26.35 -15.39 -4.64
CA PHE A 235 -25.46 -14.37 -5.18
C PHE A 235 -24.09 -15.01 -5.44
N ALA A 236 -23.71 -15.15 -6.70
CA ALA A 236 -22.40 -15.66 -7.10
C ALA A 236 -21.53 -14.48 -7.56
N LEU A 237 -20.31 -14.39 -6.99
CA LEU A 237 -19.24 -13.54 -7.50
C LEU A 237 -19.15 -13.68 -9.03
N THR A 238 -19.02 -12.54 -9.70
CA THR A 238 -18.81 -12.44 -11.14
C THR A 238 -17.53 -13.17 -11.56
N GLY A 239 -17.37 -13.47 -12.86
CA GLY A 239 -16.21 -14.20 -13.37
C GLY A 239 -14.88 -13.51 -13.05
N ASP A 240 -14.88 -12.18 -13.10
CA ASP A 240 -13.70 -11.35 -12.84
C ASP A 240 -13.38 -11.29 -11.34
N GLU A 241 -14.39 -11.19 -10.49
CA GLU A 241 -14.23 -11.25 -9.03
C GLU A 241 -13.65 -12.60 -8.58
N ARG A 242 -14.09 -13.72 -9.19
CA ARG A 242 -13.53 -15.04 -8.88
C ARG A 242 -12.07 -15.16 -9.31
N ARG A 243 -11.72 -14.62 -10.48
CA ARG A 243 -10.34 -14.63 -10.99
C ARG A 243 -9.42 -13.78 -10.11
N ALA A 244 -9.89 -12.62 -9.65
CA ALA A 244 -9.15 -11.78 -8.72
C ALA A 244 -8.87 -12.50 -7.39
N VAL A 245 -9.87 -13.22 -6.86
CA VAL A 245 -9.72 -14.04 -5.64
C VAL A 245 -8.75 -15.21 -5.85
N GLU A 246 -8.79 -15.89 -7.00
CA GLU A 246 -7.86 -16.98 -7.30
C GLU A 246 -6.41 -16.50 -7.44
N LEU A 247 -6.18 -15.36 -8.11
CA LEU A 247 -4.86 -14.73 -8.20
C LEU A 247 -4.36 -14.25 -6.84
N CYS A 248 -5.25 -13.72 -5.99
CA CYS A 248 -4.97 -13.35 -4.60
C CYS A 248 -4.46 -14.54 -3.79
N ALA A 249 -5.20 -15.65 -3.82
CA ALA A 249 -4.81 -16.86 -3.11
C ALA A 249 -3.44 -17.39 -3.59
N MET A 250 -3.15 -17.26 -4.88
CA MET A 250 -1.86 -17.68 -5.45
C MET A 250 -0.71 -16.78 -5.05
N ALA A 251 -0.89 -15.45 -5.04
CA ALA A 251 0.15 -14.49 -4.67
C ALA A 251 0.52 -14.59 -3.18
N VAL A 252 -0.49 -14.71 -2.30
CA VAL A 252 -0.28 -14.91 -0.85
C VAL A 252 0.45 -16.24 -0.59
N ALA A 253 0.02 -17.32 -1.26
CA ALA A 253 0.66 -18.62 -1.13
C ALA A 253 2.11 -18.60 -1.66
N ARG A 254 2.37 -17.93 -2.79
CA ARG A 254 3.72 -17.77 -3.35
C ARG A 254 4.64 -17.07 -2.35
N ARG A 255 4.23 -15.92 -1.82
CA ARG A 255 5.02 -15.15 -0.86
C ARG A 255 5.34 -15.96 0.40
N GLN A 256 4.36 -16.67 0.95
CA GLN A 256 4.57 -17.52 2.13
C GLN A 256 5.56 -18.65 1.86
N LEU A 257 5.45 -19.29 0.69
CA LEU A 257 6.36 -20.38 0.30
C LEU A 257 7.79 -19.86 0.05
N GLU A 258 7.95 -18.70 -0.58
CA GLU A 258 9.27 -18.09 -0.79
C GLU A 258 9.93 -17.70 0.55
N LEU A 259 9.16 -17.20 1.52
CA LEU A 259 9.63 -16.94 2.88
C LEU A 259 10.07 -18.21 3.62
N GLU A 260 9.44 -19.34 3.33
CA GLU A 260 9.84 -20.66 3.86
C GLU A 260 11.01 -21.30 3.08
N GLY A 261 11.60 -20.57 2.13
CA GLY A 261 12.77 -21.00 1.36
C GLY A 261 12.44 -21.89 0.16
N TYR A 262 11.17 -21.95 -0.27
CA TYR A 262 10.77 -22.66 -1.47
C TYR A 262 10.91 -21.77 -2.72
N VAL A 263 11.39 -22.36 -3.82
CA VAL A 263 11.30 -21.72 -5.14
C VAL A 263 9.93 -22.03 -5.72
N VAL A 264 9.14 -21.00 -6.01
CA VAL A 264 7.76 -21.13 -6.49
C VAL A 264 7.68 -20.81 -7.99
N GLU A 265 7.34 -21.80 -8.81
CA GLU A 265 7.16 -21.62 -10.26
C GLU A 265 5.68 -21.47 -10.62
N ASP A 266 5.35 -20.46 -11.43
CA ASP A 266 3.98 -20.28 -11.93
C ASP A 266 3.71 -21.19 -13.14
N THR A 267 2.87 -22.20 -12.97
CA THR A 267 2.54 -23.12 -14.08
C THR A 267 1.55 -22.55 -15.10
N LEU A 268 1.07 -21.30 -14.96
CA LEU A 268 0.12 -20.71 -15.93
C LEU A 268 0.77 -20.33 -17.29
N ARG A 269 2.09 -20.13 -17.36
CA ARG A 269 2.79 -19.77 -18.61
C ARG A 269 3.30 -20.96 -19.43
N ALA A 270 3.36 -22.17 -18.86
CA ALA A 270 4.00 -23.32 -19.50
C ALA A 270 3.12 -24.07 -20.52
N SER A 271 1.83 -23.73 -20.68
CA SER A 271 0.89 -24.47 -21.53
C SER A 271 0.69 -23.89 -22.95
N HIS A 272 1.57 -23.03 -23.44
CA HIS A 272 1.49 -22.48 -24.81
C HIS A 272 2.66 -22.88 -25.72
N MET A 273 3.08 -24.14 -25.68
CA MET A 273 3.70 -24.79 -26.85
C MET A 273 3.29 -26.27 -26.84
N THR A 274 2.43 -26.67 -27.80
CA THR A 274 2.52 -27.88 -28.65
C THR A 274 1.14 -28.22 -29.27
N SER A 275 1.08 -28.11 -30.61
CA SER A 275 0.32 -28.91 -31.60
C SER A 275 -1.14 -29.36 -31.38
N LEU A 276 -2.00 -28.90 -32.30
CA LEU A 276 -3.10 -29.61 -32.99
C LEU A 276 -3.55 -30.99 -32.42
N ARG A 277 -4.75 -31.04 -31.82
CA ARG A 277 -5.93 -31.87 -32.22
C ARG A 277 -6.95 -32.00 -31.08
N SER A 278 -8.22 -31.97 -31.49
CA SER A 278 -9.46 -32.43 -30.81
C SER A 278 -9.91 -31.73 -29.52
N ALA A 279 -11.16 -31.30 -29.57
CA ALA A 279 -11.94 -30.75 -28.48
C ALA A 279 -12.17 -31.75 -27.33
N THR A 280 -12.00 -31.28 -26.10
CA THR A 280 -12.83 -31.68 -24.95
C THR A 280 -12.66 -30.65 -23.83
N ALA A 281 -13.77 -30.00 -23.46
CA ALA A 281 -13.81 -29.06 -22.36
C ALA A 281 -13.53 -29.80 -21.04
N THR A 282 -12.41 -29.50 -20.41
CA THR A 282 -12.10 -30.01 -19.07
C THR A 282 -11.75 -28.86 -18.16
N ARG A 283 -12.49 -28.79 -17.05
CA ARG A 283 -12.40 -27.80 -15.97
C ARG A 283 -11.01 -27.88 -15.33
N SER A 284 -10.13 -26.91 -15.57
CA SER A 284 -8.80 -26.86 -14.94
C SER A 284 -8.93 -26.36 -13.49
N LYS A 285 -8.51 -27.20 -12.54
CA LYS A 285 -8.19 -26.76 -11.17
C LYS A 285 -6.73 -26.33 -11.15
N SER A 286 -6.45 -25.11 -10.70
CA SER A 286 -5.10 -24.63 -10.42
C SER A 286 -4.48 -25.43 -9.27
N ARG A 287 -3.19 -25.74 -9.37
CA ARG A 287 -2.43 -26.46 -8.34
C ARG A 287 -1.02 -25.89 -8.29
N LEU A 288 -0.64 -25.30 -7.16
CA LEU A 288 0.74 -24.95 -6.86
C LEU A 288 1.51 -26.21 -6.42
N ARG A 289 2.74 -26.39 -6.90
CA ARG A 289 3.67 -27.43 -6.43
C ARG A 289 4.94 -26.75 -5.92
N GLY A 290 5.21 -26.83 -4.63
CA GLY A 290 6.52 -26.50 -4.06
C GLY A 290 7.46 -27.70 -4.15
N ARG A 291 8.74 -27.46 -4.45
CA ARG A 291 9.82 -28.44 -4.28
C ARG A 291 10.82 -27.89 -3.26
N PRO A 292 11.24 -28.66 -2.25
CA PRO A 292 12.28 -28.22 -1.34
C PRO A 292 13.63 -28.13 -2.06
N VAL A 293 14.44 -27.13 -1.69
CA VAL A 293 15.81 -26.96 -2.20
C VAL A 293 16.70 -28.05 -1.58
N PRO A 294 17.49 -28.81 -2.37
CA PRO A 294 18.43 -29.78 -1.81
C PRO A 294 19.55 -29.06 -1.07
N SER A 295 19.67 -29.31 0.24
CA SER A 295 20.83 -28.91 1.04
C SER A 295 22.05 -29.72 0.58
N TRP A 296 22.95 -29.12 -0.19
CA TRP A 296 24.27 -29.68 -0.40
C TRP A 296 25.11 -29.43 0.84
N THR A 297 25.09 -30.40 1.76
CA THR A 297 26.13 -30.58 2.76
C THR A 297 26.98 -31.76 2.29
N GLN A 298 28.18 -31.50 1.78
CA GLN A 298 29.22 -32.53 1.66
C GLN A 298 30.57 -31.92 2.06
N TYR A 299 31.07 -32.48 3.16
CA TYR A 299 32.46 -32.79 3.56
C TYR A 299 33.57 -31.77 3.32
#